data_AF-A0A847ATW4-F1
#
_entry.id   AF-A0A847ATW4-F1
#
_cell.length_a   1.000
_cell.length_b   1.000
_cell.length_c   1.000
_cell.angle_alpha   90.00
_cell.angle_beta   90.00
_cell.angle_gamma   90.00
#
_symmetry.space_group_name_H-M   'P 1'
#
loop_
_entity.id
_entity.type
_entity.pdbx_description
1 polymer ?
#
loop_
_entity_poly.entity_id
_entity_poly.type
_entity_poly.pdbx_seq_one_letter_code
_entity_poly.pdbx_strand_id
1 'polypeptide(L)'
;MDKKNHISFLNIFIFMSLIYLITILNMLAPKDKTISEVENRTLAQKPIFSMDNLLSGKYFRDFESFFADHFFDREKLVKISKDITSLKGIKREEEVFLVDFHGQNVGGNQGSEDDVSEKPDDTNNEGSTKGNLLILNDTVMELYKFNQEKAKLYADMINTVESNFGEDVKVYSLLAPIQIEFLDNDKYKNLSDSQIDAIKFVNDNFSDNIIPVDAYTPIKEHIDEYVYYRT
;
A
#
# COMPACT_ATOMS: atom_id res chain seq x y z
N MET A 1 -48.61 -32.25 1.31
CA MET A 1 -47.69 -31.10 1.16
C MET A 1 -47.20 -31.06 -0.27
N ASP A 2 -47.36 -29.92 -0.93
CA ASP A 2 -47.19 -29.77 -2.37
C ASP A 2 -45.70 -29.88 -2.79
N LYS A 3 -45.40 -30.53 -3.91
CA LYS A 3 -44.02 -30.88 -4.34
C LYS A 3 -43.09 -29.66 -4.47
N LYS A 4 -43.68 -28.50 -4.79
CA LYS A 4 -43.03 -27.19 -4.87
C LYS A 4 -42.50 -26.69 -3.52
N ASN A 5 -43.21 -27.00 -2.42
CA ASN A 5 -42.81 -26.61 -1.07
C ASN A 5 -41.61 -27.42 -0.57
N HIS A 6 -41.46 -28.67 -1.02
CA HIS A 6 -40.29 -29.49 -0.68
C HIS A 6 -39.00 -29.00 -1.35
N ILE A 7 -39.07 -28.53 -2.60
CA ILE A 7 -37.89 -27.98 -3.31
C ILE A 7 -37.45 -26.66 -2.69
N SER A 8 -38.39 -25.77 -2.36
CA SER A 8 -38.08 -24.52 -1.66
C SER A 8 -37.47 -24.77 -0.28
N PHE A 9 -38.01 -25.74 0.48
CA PHE A 9 -37.46 -26.11 1.78
C PHE A 9 -36.05 -26.71 1.66
N LEU A 10 -35.82 -27.55 0.64
CA LEU A 10 -34.50 -28.12 0.35
C LEU A 10 -33.47 -27.02 0.00
N ASN A 11 -33.84 -26.04 -0.81
CA ASN A 11 -32.97 -24.91 -1.15
C ASN A 11 -32.62 -24.07 0.09
N ILE A 12 -33.61 -23.77 0.93
CA ILE A 12 -33.39 -23.05 2.20
C ILE A 12 -32.46 -23.85 3.10
N PHE A 13 -32.69 -25.16 3.22
CA PHE A 13 -31.86 -26.03 4.04
C PHE A 13 -30.42 -26.07 3.55
N ILE A 14 -30.19 -26.23 2.24
CA ILE A 14 -28.84 -26.24 1.64
C ILE A 14 -28.13 -24.90 1.89
N PHE A 15 -28.83 -23.78 1.66
CA PHE A 15 -28.28 -22.44 1.85
C PHE A 15 -27.91 -22.17 3.32
N MET A 16 -28.81 -22.50 4.25
CA MET A 16 -28.55 -22.34 5.68
C MET A 16 -27.45 -23.28 6.16
N SER A 17 -27.43 -24.53 5.70
CA SER A 17 -26.38 -25.50 6.03
C SER A 17 -25.00 -25.01 5.59
N LEU A 18 -24.91 -24.36 4.42
CA LEU A 18 -23.67 -23.79 3.91
C LEU A 18 -23.17 -22.65 4.82
N ILE A 19 -24.05 -21.73 5.22
CA ILE A 19 -23.70 -20.61 6.12
C ILE A 19 -23.24 -21.14 7.48
N TYR A 20 -23.98 -22.08 8.08
CA TYR A 20 -23.62 -22.66 9.37
C TYR A 20 -22.30 -23.43 9.30
N LEU A 21 -22.07 -24.18 8.23
CA LEU A 21 -20.80 -24.89 8.01
C LEU A 21 -19.61 -23.92 8.00
N ILE A 22 -19.70 -22.85 7.21
CA ILE A 22 -18.64 -21.82 7.14
C ILE A 22 -18.44 -21.15 8.51
N THR A 23 -19.53 -20.87 9.22
CA THR A 23 -19.46 -20.27 10.57
C THR A 23 -18.77 -21.19 11.57
N ILE A 24 -19.08 -22.48 11.56
CA ILE A 24 -18.45 -23.48 12.43
C ILE A 24 -16.97 -23.63 12.09
N LEU A 25 -16.62 -23.71 10.80
CA LEU A 25 -15.22 -23.74 10.35
C LEU A 25 -14.44 -22.50 10.81
N ASN A 26 -15.05 -21.31 10.70
CA ASN A 26 -14.47 -20.06 11.18
C ASN A 26 -14.28 -20.01 12.71
N MET A 27 -15.20 -20.60 13.46
CA MET A 27 -15.11 -20.65 14.92
C MET A 27 -14.04 -21.64 15.41
N LEU A 28 -13.90 -22.78 14.72
CA LEU A 28 -12.94 -23.83 15.05
C LEU A 28 -11.52 -23.57 14.53
N ALA A 29 -11.36 -22.63 13.59
CA ALA A 29 -10.08 -22.26 13.04
C ALA A 29 -9.13 -21.73 14.13
N PRO A 30 -7.85 -22.17 14.17
CA PRO A 30 -6.87 -21.61 15.09
C PRO A 30 -6.68 -20.12 14.80
N LYS A 31 -6.75 -19.30 15.86
CA LYS A 31 -6.67 -17.83 15.79
C LYS A 31 -5.32 -17.31 16.28
N ASP A 32 -4.30 -18.15 16.14
CA ASP A 32 -3.00 -17.95 16.77
C ASP A 32 -2.07 -17.03 15.94
N LYS A 33 -2.52 -16.56 14.78
CA LYS A 33 -1.80 -15.60 13.95
C LYS A 33 -1.96 -14.20 14.53
N THR A 34 -0.87 -13.61 15.01
CA THR A 34 -0.83 -12.21 15.48
C THR A 34 -0.41 -11.22 14.37
N ILE A 35 0.12 -11.75 13.26
CA ILE A 35 0.63 -11.00 12.12
C ILE A 35 0.05 -11.62 10.84
N SER A 36 -0.41 -10.76 9.93
CA SER A 36 -0.74 -11.17 8.56
C SER A 36 0.54 -11.18 7.74
N GLU A 37 1.04 -12.35 7.36
CA GLU A 37 2.23 -12.47 6.50
C GLU A 37 1.99 -11.86 5.10
N VAL A 38 0.74 -11.90 4.63
CA VAL A 38 0.35 -11.39 3.30
C VAL A 38 0.18 -9.87 3.27
N GLU A 39 -0.17 -9.26 4.40
CA GLU A 39 -0.44 -7.81 4.47
C GLU A 39 0.56 -7.07 5.38
N ASN A 40 1.58 -7.77 5.87
CA ASN A 40 2.61 -7.29 6.80
C ASN A 40 2.08 -6.28 7.85
N ARG A 41 0.93 -6.63 8.44
CA ARG A 41 0.23 -5.85 9.47
C ARG A 41 -0.07 -6.72 10.68
N THR A 42 -0.13 -6.09 11.85
CA THR A 42 -0.66 -6.73 13.06
C THR A 42 -2.15 -7.00 12.89
N LEU A 43 -2.57 -8.24 13.12
CA LEU A 43 -3.98 -8.62 13.08
C LEU A 43 -4.69 -8.04 14.30
N ALA A 44 -5.93 -7.57 14.10
CA ALA A 44 -6.77 -7.04 15.15
C ALA A 44 -6.87 -8.06 16.30
N GLN A 45 -6.73 -7.60 17.54
CA GLN A 45 -6.76 -8.47 18.70
C GLN A 45 -8.19 -8.70 19.19
N LYS A 46 -8.41 -9.81 19.92
CA LYS A 46 -9.72 -10.11 20.50
C LYS A 46 -10.17 -8.95 21.42
N PRO A 47 -11.36 -8.37 21.20
CA PRO A 47 -11.81 -7.23 21.98
C PRO A 47 -12.08 -7.60 23.45
N ILE A 48 -11.78 -6.67 24.36
CA ILE A 48 -12.07 -6.80 25.78
C ILE A 48 -13.53 -6.40 26.02
N PHE A 49 -14.27 -7.31 26.64
CA PHE A 49 -15.66 -7.04 27.02
C PHE A 49 -15.72 -6.02 28.17
N SER A 50 -16.46 -4.93 27.95
CA SER A 50 -16.81 -3.94 28.96
C SER A 50 -18.16 -3.31 28.59
N MET A 51 -19.00 -2.97 29.59
CA MET A 51 -20.29 -2.33 29.34
C MET A 51 -20.15 -0.99 28.63
N ASP A 52 -19.13 -0.21 28.97
CA ASP A 52 -18.85 1.08 28.33
C ASP A 52 -18.51 0.90 26.84
N ASN A 53 -17.72 -0.14 26.52
CA ASN A 53 -17.35 -0.48 25.14
C ASN A 53 -18.53 -1.06 24.35
N LEU A 54 -19.46 -1.77 25.01
CA LEU A 54 -20.63 -2.35 24.39
C LEU A 54 -21.64 -1.27 23.99
N LEU A 55 -21.98 -0.37 24.92
CA LEU A 55 -22.95 0.70 24.69
C LEU A 55 -22.43 1.79 23.75
N SER A 56 -21.11 2.04 23.72
CA SER A 56 -20.48 2.97 22.78
C SER A 56 -20.30 2.41 21.36
N GLY A 57 -20.63 1.12 21.15
CA GLY A 57 -20.42 0.43 19.88
C GLY A 57 -18.96 0.10 19.56
N LYS A 58 -18.01 0.47 20.43
CA LYS A 58 -16.57 0.19 20.23
C LYS A 58 -16.31 -1.32 20.17
N TYR A 59 -16.94 -2.08 21.06
CA TYR A 59 -16.82 -3.53 21.10
C TYR A 59 -17.20 -4.19 19.76
N PHE A 60 -18.28 -3.72 19.13
CA PHE A 60 -18.73 -4.28 17.85
C PHE A 60 -17.80 -3.93 16.69
N ARG A 61 -17.30 -2.69 16.64
CA ARG A 61 -16.30 -2.28 15.64
C ARG A 61 -15.01 -3.09 15.77
N ASP A 62 -14.49 -3.21 16.99
CA ASP A 62 -13.28 -4.00 17.25
C ASP A 62 -13.50 -5.49 16.94
N PHE A 63 -14.70 -6.02 17.23
CA PHE A 63 -15.08 -7.40 16.92
C PHE A 63 -15.19 -7.64 15.41
N GLU A 64 -15.73 -6.68 14.66
CA GLU A 64 -15.82 -6.76 13.20
C GLU A 64 -14.43 -6.77 12.57
N SER A 65 -13.53 -5.88 13.02
CA SER A 65 -12.12 -5.89 12.61
C SER A 65 -11.44 -7.22 12.95
N PHE A 66 -11.61 -7.71 14.18
CA PHE A 66 -11.10 -9.01 14.60
C PHE A 66 -11.64 -10.17 13.73
N PHE A 67 -12.94 -10.17 13.45
CA PHE A 67 -13.60 -11.20 12.66
C PHE A 67 -13.13 -11.19 11.19
N ALA A 68 -12.99 -10.02 10.58
CA ALA A 68 -12.50 -9.86 9.21
C ALA A 68 -11.06 -10.37 9.06
N ASP A 69 -10.22 -10.07 10.06
CA ASP A 69 -8.81 -10.46 10.10
C ASP A 69 -8.60 -11.97 10.33
N HIS A 70 -9.48 -12.59 11.13
CA HIS A 70 -9.39 -14.01 11.48
C HIS A 70 -10.32 -14.91 10.66
N PHE A 71 -10.76 -14.43 9.49
CA PHE A 71 -11.67 -15.20 8.66
C PHE A 71 -10.98 -16.47 8.13
N PHE A 72 -11.62 -17.62 8.30
CA PHE A 72 -11.07 -18.92 7.88
C PHE A 72 -10.62 -18.91 6.42
N ASP A 73 -9.33 -19.19 6.21
CA ASP A 73 -8.71 -19.37 4.90
C ASP A 73 -8.94 -18.16 3.96
N ARG A 74 -8.96 -16.94 4.54
CA ARG A 74 -9.17 -15.67 3.83
C ARG A 74 -8.31 -15.54 2.57
N GLU A 75 -7.03 -15.91 2.66
CA GLU A 75 -6.08 -15.84 1.55
C GLU A 75 -6.54 -16.67 0.34
N LYS A 76 -7.04 -17.89 0.57
CA LYS A 76 -7.58 -18.72 -0.51
C LYS A 76 -8.87 -18.16 -1.08
N LEU A 77 -9.74 -17.58 -0.25
CA LEU A 77 -10.97 -16.93 -0.73
C LEU A 77 -10.66 -15.70 -1.59
N VAL A 78 -9.68 -14.89 -1.20
CA VAL A 78 -9.20 -13.76 -1.98
C VAL A 78 -8.53 -14.23 -3.28
N LYS A 79 -7.76 -15.33 -3.26
CA LYS A 79 -7.17 -15.90 -4.47
C LYS A 79 -8.24 -16.42 -5.43
N ILE A 80 -9.22 -17.19 -4.93
CA ILE A 80 -10.35 -17.68 -5.73
C ILE A 80 -11.17 -16.52 -6.30
N SER A 81 -11.37 -15.44 -5.55
CA SER A 81 -12.09 -14.27 -6.05
C SER A 81 -11.31 -13.55 -7.16
N LYS A 82 -9.97 -13.46 -7.06
CA LYS A 82 -9.10 -12.96 -8.13
C LYS A 82 -9.17 -13.86 -9.37
N ASP A 83 -9.12 -15.18 -9.21
CA ASP A 83 -9.18 -16.15 -10.31
C ASP A 83 -10.55 -16.13 -11.03
N ILE A 84 -11.66 -16.07 -10.27
CA ILE A 84 -13.01 -15.95 -10.86
C ILE A 84 -13.17 -14.62 -11.58
N THR A 85 -12.64 -13.54 -11.00
CA THR A 85 -12.70 -12.21 -11.61
C THR A 85 -11.88 -12.16 -12.89
N SER A 86 -10.70 -12.77 -12.93
CA SER A 86 -9.84 -12.81 -14.13
C SER A 86 -10.44 -13.67 -15.25
N LEU A 87 -11.09 -14.79 -14.90
CA LEU A 87 -11.79 -15.68 -15.85
C LEU A 87 -13.03 -15.04 -16.48
N LYS A 88 -13.64 -14.04 -15.85
CA LYS A 88 -14.79 -13.32 -16.43
C LYS A 88 -14.43 -12.44 -17.63
N GLY A 89 -13.15 -12.37 -18.03
CA GLY A 89 -12.71 -11.67 -19.24
C GLY A 89 -12.85 -10.15 -19.18
N ILE A 90 -13.37 -9.60 -18.09
CA ILE A 90 -13.36 -8.18 -17.79
C ILE A 90 -11.94 -7.88 -17.33
N LYS A 91 -11.07 -7.51 -18.28
CA LYS A 91 -9.92 -6.67 -17.94
C LYS A 91 -10.53 -5.45 -17.28
N ARG A 92 -10.40 -5.35 -15.96
CA ARG A 92 -10.70 -4.09 -15.27
C ARG A 92 -9.81 -3.07 -15.97
N GLU A 93 -10.40 -2.07 -16.60
CA GLU A 93 -9.65 -0.87 -16.96
C GLU A 93 -8.91 -0.47 -15.68
N GLU A 94 -7.59 -0.36 -15.74
CA GLU A 94 -6.81 0.05 -14.58
C GLU A 94 -7.46 1.33 -14.06
N GLU A 95 -8.03 1.27 -12.87
CA GLU A 95 -8.64 2.44 -12.24
C GLU A 95 -7.49 3.34 -11.83
N VAL A 96 -7.16 4.26 -12.75
CA VAL A 96 -6.07 5.21 -12.59
C VAL A 96 -6.67 6.56 -12.22
N PHE A 97 -6.35 7.00 -11.01
CA PHE A 97 -6.69 8.35 -10.56
C PHE A 97 -5.41 9.08 -10.19
N LEU A 98 -5.25 10.28 -10.75
CA LEU A 98 -4.32 11.26 -10.21
C LEU A 98 -5.08 12.12 -9.21
N VAL A 99 -4.59 12.15 -7.98
CA VAL A 99 -5.19 12.95 -6.91
C VAL A 99 -4.23 14.05 -6.51
N ASP A 100 -4.75 15.27 -6.47
CA ASP A 100 -4.07 16.40 -5.86
C ASP A 100 -4.27 16.34 -4.34
N PHE A 101 -3.17 16.19 -3.59
CA PHE A 101 -3.20 16.04 -2.14
C PHE A 101 -2.37 17.15 -1.49
N HIS A 102 -3.06 18.14 -0.94
CA HIS A 102 -2.48 19.20 -0.11
C HIS A 102 -2.32 18.70 1.35
N GLY A 103 -1.37 17.79 1.59
CA GLY A 103 -1.08 17.22 2.92
C GLY A 103 0.33 17.53 3.44
N GLN A 104 0.48 17.74 4.75
CA GLN A 104 1.67 18.30 5.42
C GLN A 104 2.98 17.47 5.40
N ASN A 105 3.11 16.41 4.61
CA ASN A 105 4.36 15.65 4.50
C ASN A 105 4.80 15.34 3.05
N VAL A 106 4.15 15.90 2.02
CA VAL A 106 4.61 15.72 0.64
C VAL A 106 5.72 16.72 0.35
N GLY A 107 6.95 16.22 0.24
CA GLY A 107 8.18 16.98 0.03
C GLY A 107 8.31 17.64 -1.35
N GLY A 108 7.19 18.01 -1.99
CA GLY A 108 7.14 18.24 -3.43
C GLY A 108 6.51 19.54 -3.92
N ASN A 109 5.83 20.35 -3.10
CA ASN A 109 5.11 21.51 -3.69
C ASN A 109 5.82 22.85 -3.45
N GLN A 110 6.29 23.46 -4.55
CA GLN A 110 6.63 24.87 -4.63
C GLN A 110 5.76 25.50 -5.72
N GLY A 111 4.60 26.00 -5.29
CA GLY A 111 3.80 27.01 -5.98
C GLY A 111 2.93 26.53 -7.12
N SER A 112 1.61 26.53 -6.90
CA SER A 112 0.61 27.21 -7.75
C SER A 112 -0.75 27.10 -7.07
N GLU A 113 -1.24 28.23 -6.55
CA GLU A 113 -2.66 28.45 -6.31
C GLU A 113 -3.35 28.40 -7.68
N ASP A 114 -4.22 27.42 -7.92
CA ASP A 114 -5.48 27.59 -8.68
C ASP A 114 -6.18 26.23 -8.87
N ASP A 115 -7.40 26.18 -8.31
CA ASP A 115 -8.43 25.15 -8.39
C ASP A 115 -8.59 24.56 -9.81
N VAL A 116 -8.72 23.23 -9.87
CA VAL A 116 -9.75 22.45 -10.59
C VAL A 116 -9.31 20.97 -10.61
N SER A 117 -10.11 20.09 -10.00
CA SER A 117 -10.00 18.64 -10.15
C SER A 117 -10.50 18.22 -11.53
N GLU A 118 -9.61 17.83 -12.44
CA GLU A 118 -9.97 17.27 -13.75
C GLU A 118 -9.67 15.76 -13.81
N LYS A 119 -10.59 15.00 -14.40
CA LYS A 119 -10.36 13.59 -14.75
C LYS A 119 -9.31 13.52 -15.86
N PRO A 120 -8.47 12.46 -15.92
CA PRO A 120 -7.53 12.30 -17.03
C PRO A 120 -8.32 12.13 -18.34
N ASP A 121 -8.12 13.05 -19.28
CA ASP A 121 -8.70 13.00 -20.62
C ASP A 121 -7.74 12.23 -21.54
N ASP A 122 -8.19 11.11 -22.09
CA ASP A 122 -7.37 10.11 -22.80
C ASP A 122 -7.07 10.53 -24.27
N THR A 123 -7.08 11.85 -24.58
CA THR A 123 -7.09 12.31 -25.98
C THR A 123 -6.09 13.39 -26.40
N ASN A 124 -5.19 13.91 -25.55
CA ASN A 124 -4.19 14.88 -26.05
C ASN A 124 -2.77 14.70 -25.48
N ASN A 125 -1.80 14.65 -26.41
CA ASN A 125 -0.35 14.48 -26.22
C ASN A 125 0.36 15.74 -25.70
N GLU A 126 -0.19 16.47 -24.72
CA GLU A 126 0.55 17.52 -24.01
C GLU A 126 0.20 17.47 -22.52
N GLY A 127 1.18 17.05 -21.72
CA GLY A 127 0.99 16.65 -20.33
C GLY A 127 0.73 17.80 -19.37
N SER A 128 -0.22 17.59 -18.46
CA SER A 128 -0.27 18.27 -17.18
C SER A 128 -0.61 17.24 -16.10
N THR A 129 0.37 16.94 -15.24
CA THR A 129 0.18 16.11 -14.05
C THR A 129 -0.18 17.02 -12.88
N LYS A 130 -1.46 17.39 -12.76
CA LYS A 130 -1.96 18.04 -11.54
C LYS A 130 -2.35 16.95 -10.53
N GLY A 131 -1.36 16.42 -9.82
CA GLY A 131 -1.55 15.49 -8.71
C GLY A 131 -0.25 14.83 -8.26
N ASN A 132 -0.08 14.62 -6.95
CA ASN A 132 1.09 13.97 -6.37
C ASN A 132 0.85 12.49 -6.03
N LEU A 133 -0.37 11.99 -6.18
CA LEU A 133 -0.71 10.60 -5.90
C LEU A 133 -1.22 9.90 -7.15
N LEU A 134 -0.72 8.69 -7.38
CA LEU A 134 -1.20 7.73 -8.36
C LEU A 134 -1.96 6.62 -7.64
N ILE A 135 -3.26 6.52 -7.87
CA ILE A 135 -4.04 5.35 -7.49
C ILE A 135 -4.02 4.39 -8.68
N LEU A 136 -3.50 3.18 -8.49
CA LEU A 136 -3.49 2.12 -9.48
C LEU A 136 -4.12 0.87 -8.86
N ASN A 137 -5.33 0.53 -9.31
CA ASN A 137 -6.17 -0.51 -8.69
C ASN A 137 -6.49 -0.18 -7.23
N ASP A 138 -5.97 -0.96 -6.29
CA ASP A 138 -6.12 -0.80 -4.85
C ASP A 138 -4.80 -0.37 -4.18
N THR A 139 -3.86 0.14 -4.96
CA THR A 139 -2.58 0.70 -4.49
C THR A 139 -2.56 2.21 -4.68
N VAL A 140 -2.18 2.96 -3.64
CA VAL A 140 -1.92 4.41 -3.69
C VAL A 140 -0.42 4.66 -3.60
N MET A 141 0.14 5.37 -4.57
CA MET A 141 1.58 5.67 -4.67
C MET A 141 1.80 7.17 -4.77
N GLU A 142 2.85 7.69 -4.14
CA GLU A 142 3.30 9.07 -4.35
C GLU A 142 4.16 9.17 -5.61
N LEU A 143 3.91 10.19 -6.43
CA LEU A 143 4.76 10.54 -7.56
C LEU A 143 5.98 11.30 -7.05
N TYR A 144 7.18 10.77 -7.33
CA TYR A 144 8.41 11.42 -6.95
C TYR A 144 8.81 12.47 -7.99
N LYS A 145 9.20 13.66 -7.51
CA LYS A 145 9.78 14.71 -8.33
C LYS A 145 11.16 15.09 -7.80
N PHE A 146 12.16 14.94 -8.65
CA PHE A 146 13.53 15.24 -8.29
C PHE A 146 13.73 16.75 -8.19
N ASN A 147 14.26 17.19 -7.06
CA ASN A 147 14.67 18.57 -6.86
C ASN A 147 16.15 18.59 -6.49
N GLN A 148 16.98 19.02 -7.44
CA GLN A 148 18.44 19.01 -7.31
C GLN A 148 18.93 19.87 -6.15
N GLU A 149 18.31 21.03 -5.90
CA GLU A 149 18.70 21.93 -4.81
C GLU A 149 18.43 21.28 -3.44
N LYS A 150 17.26 20.67 -3.26
CA LYS A 150 16.92 19.94 -2.03
C LYS A 150 17.78 18.70 -1.82
N ALA A 151 18.04 17.95 -2.89
CA ALA A 151 18.92 16.78 -2.84
C ALA A 151 20.35 17.16 -2.44
N LYS A 152 20.86 18.26 -3.01
CA LYS A 152 22.17 18.81 -2.63
C LYS A 152 22.17 19.30 -1.18
N LEU A 153 21.12 19.99 -0.74
CA LEU A 153 21.00 20.45 0.65
C LEU A 153 21.05 19.29 1.65
N TYR A 154 20.39 18.16 1.33
CA TYR A 154 20.51 16.94 2.14
C TYR A 154 21.96 16.45 2.21
N ALA A 155 22.65 16.34 1.07
CA ALA A 155 24.05 15.90 1.04
C ALA A 155 24.97 16.85 1.85
N ASP A 156 24.82 18.16 1.67
CA ASP A 156 25.59 19.18 2.39
C ASP A 156 25.33 19.14 3.91
N MET A 157 24.11 18.82 4.33
CA MET A 157 23.79 18.60 5.75
C MET A 157 24.54 17.40 6.32
N ILE A 158 24.54 16.25 5.62
CA ILE A 158 25.27 15.06 6.08
C ILE A 158 26.78 15.32 6.11
N ASN A 159 27.33 16.02 5.11
CA ASN A 159 28.73 16.46 5.10
C ASN A 159 29.07 17.34 6.31
N THR A 160 28.18 18.28 6.64
CA THR A 160 28.37 19.15 7.81
C THR A 160 28.38 18.33 9.09
N VAL A 161 27.46 17.37 9.24
CA VAL A 161 27.39 16.48 10.40
C VAL A 161 28.66 15.63 10.51
N GLU A 162 29.11 15.03 9.42
CA GLU A 162 30.34 14.23 9.39
C GLU A 162 31.57 15.04 9.82
N SER A 163 31.71 16.27 9.33
CA SER A 163 32.87 17.13 9.65
C SER A 163 32.99 17.52 11.14
N ASN A 164 31.91 17.38 11.91
CA ASN A 164 31.89 17.65 13.35
C ASN A 164 32.23 16.42 14.20
N PHE A 165 32.36 15.24 13.58
CA PHE A 165 32.77 14.02 14.27
C PHE A 165 34.27 13.77 14.15
N GLY A 166 34.83 13.03 15.12
CA GLY A 166 36.22 12.57 15.05
C GLY A 166 36.37 11.34 14.15
N GLU A 167 37.60 11.04 13.74
CA GLU A 167 37.96 9.96 12.81
C GLU A 167 37.47 8.55 13.24
N ASP A 168 37.14 8.36 14.52
CA ASP A 168 36.62 7.10 15.06
C ASP A 168 35.13 6.85 14.78
N VAL A 169 34.41 7.84 14.25
CA VAL A 169 32.96 7.75 13.99
C VAL A 169 32.70 7.52 12.51
N LYS A 170 32.02 6.42 12.18
CA LYS A 170 31.58 6.14 10.81
C LYS A 170 30.18 6.66 10.58
N VAL A 171 30.00 7.40 9.47
CA VAL A 171 28.70 7.93 9.06
C VAL A 171 28.18 7.10 7.89
N TYR A 172 26.95 6.61 8.01
CA TYR A 172 26.25 5.87 6.97
C TYR A 172 25.00 6.65 6.54
N SER A 173 24.73 6.71 5.24
CA SER A 173 23.49 7.28 4.71
C SER A 173 22.79 6.25 3.84
N LEU A 174 21.53 5.95 4.18
CA LEU A 174 20.66 5.05 3.43
C LEU A 174 19.45 5.84 2.94
N LEU A 175 19.29 5.93 1.63
CA LEU A 175 18.08 6.44 0.99
C LEU A 175 17.35 5.28 0.34
N ALA A 176 16.13 5.00 0.79
CA ALA A 176 15.28 3.96 0.25
C ALA A 176 14.30 4.56 -0.77
N PRO A 177 14.21 4.01 -1.99
CA PRO A 177 13.18 4.42 -2.94
C PRO A 177 11.77 4.15 -2.41
N ILE A 178 10.79 4.88 -2.93
CA ILE A 178 9.36 4.56 -2.73
C ILE A 178 8.82 3.68 -3.88
N GLN A 179 7.66 3.06 -3.64
CA GLN A 179 7.07 2.01 -4.49
C GLN A 179 7.01 2.34 -5.99
N ILE A 180 6.75 3.60 -6.36
CA ILE A 180 6.58 4.02 -7.76
C ILE A 180 7.82 3.72 -8.64
N GLU A 181 9.02 3.71 -8.05
CA GLU A 181 10.29 3.43 -8.75
C GLU A 181 10.30 2.05 -9.42
N PHE A 182 9.59 1.10 -8.83
CA PHE A 182 9.62 -0.30 -9.23
C PHE A 182 8.38 -0.74 -10.01
N LEU A 183 7.57 0.19 -10.51
CA LEU A 183 6.48 -0.16 -11.42
C LEU A 183 7.02 -0.72 -12.74
N ASP A 184 6.52 -1.88 -13.15
CA ASP A 184 6.84 -2.47 -14.46
C ASP A 184 6.14 -1.74 -15.63
N ASN A 185 5.05 -1.01 -15.36
CA ASN A 185 4.28 -0.32 -16.38
C ASN A 185 4.89 1.05 -16.68
N ASP A 186 5.62 1.14 -17.80
CA ASP A 186 6.28 2.36 -18.27
C ASP A 186 5.33 3.57 -18.40
N LYS A 187 4.05 3.36 -18.74
CA LYS A 187 3.07 4.45 -18.87
C LYS A 187 2.94 5.23 -17.56
N TYR A 188 2.91 4.52 -16.43
CA TYR A 188 2.72 5.14 -15.11
C TYR A 188 4.05 5.43 -14.41
N LYS A 189 5.08 4.61 -14.63
CA LYS A 189 6.43 4.85 -14.11
C LYS A 189 6.98 6.20 -14.62
N ASN A 190 6.76 6.53 -15.89
CA ASN A 190 7.21 7.79 -16.49
C ASN A 190 6.52 9.06 -15.93
N LEU A 191 5.51 8.91 -15.07
CA LEU A 191 4.91 10.04 -14.36
C LEU A 191 5.80 10.52 -13.20
N SER A 192 6.69 9.65 -12.71
CA SER A 192 7.64 9.90 -11.64
C SER A 192 9.06 10.01 -12.17
N ASP A 193 9.88 10.84 -11.51
CA ASP A 193 11.30 10.94 -11.82
C ASP A 193 12.06 9.73 -11.23
N SER A 194 13.24 9.44 -11.80
CA SER A 194 14.09 8.31 -11.41
C SER A 194 14.70 8.53 -10.01
N GLN A 195 14.34 7.69 -9.04
CA GLN A 195 14.88 7.77 -7.70
C GLN A 195 16.28 7.16 -7.60
N ILE A 196 16.62 6.16 -8.42
CA ILE A 196 17.99 5.64 -8.45
C ILE A 196 19.00 6.70 -8.89
N ASP A 197 18.63 7.54 -9.86
CA ASP A 197 19.48 8.65 -10.31
C ASP A 197 19.56 9.76 -9.27
N ALA A 198 18.44 10.06 -8.58
CA ALA A 198 18.42 11.02 -7.47
C ALA A 198 19.30 10.56 -6.30
N ILE A 199 19.22 9.28 -5.91
CA ILE A 199 20.06 8.68 -4.86
C ILE A 199 21.53 8.72 -5.28
N LYS A 200 21.83 8.38 -6.53
CA LYS A 200 23.19 8.49 -7.07
C LYS A 200 23.71 9.93 -7.00
N PHE A 201 22.90 10.91 -7.38
CA PHE A 201 23.27 12.33 -7.29
C PHE A 201 23.63 12.73 -5.84
N VAL A 202 22.82 12.31 -4.87
CA VAL A 202 23.11 12.57 -3.45
C VAL A 202 24.43 11.92 -3.04
N ASN A 203 24.61 10.64 -3.37
CA ASN A 203 25.82 9.88 -3.02
C ASN A 203 27.08 10.50 -3.64
N ASP A 204 27.01 10.96 -4.88
CA ASP A 204 28.10 11.63 -5.60
C ASP A 204 28.46 13.00 -4.96
N ASN A 205 27.61 13.56 -4.11
CA ASN A 205 27.84 14.82 -3.37
C ASN A 205 28.29 14.61 -1.91
N PHE A 206 28.48 13.38 -1.46
CA PHE A 206 29.05 13.12 -0.14
C PHE A 206 30.57 13.34 -0.11
N SER A 207 31.08 13.67 1.08
CA SER A 207 32.50 13.58 1.40
C SER A 207 32.95 12.12 1.50
N ASP A 208 34.25 11.87 1.29
CA ASP A 208 34.83 10.53 1.18
C ASP A 208 34.63 9.62 2.42
N ASN A 209 34.36 10.22 3.59
CA ASN A 209 34.18 9.51 4.86
C ASN A 209 32.74 9.03 5.10
N ILE A 210 31.79 9.46 4.28
CA ILE A 210 30.40 9.01 4.38
C ILE A 210 30.23 7.76 3.53
N ILE A 211 29.64 6.72 4.12
CA ILE A 211 29.40 5.45 3.45
C ILE A 211 27.94 5.41 2.97
N PRO A 212 27.66 5.56 1.66
CA PRO A 212 26.32 5.34 1.14
C PRO A 212 25.95 3.86 1.24
N VAL A 213 24.71 3.58 1.62
CA VAL A 213 24.16 2.22 1.76
C VAL A 213 23.12 1.99 0.67
N ASP A 214 23.32 0.91 -0.10
CA ASP A 214 22.41 0.50 -1.17
C ASP A 214 21.16 -0.19 -0.61
N ALA A 215 20.04 0.55 -0.59
CA ALA A 215 18.72 -0.02 -0.35
C ALA A 215 17.98 -0.38 -1.64
N TYR A 216 18.38 0.16 -2.78
CA TYR A 216 17.68 -0.03 -4.05
C TYR A 216 17.77 -1.50 -4.50
N THR A 217 18.97 -2.06 -4.54
CA THR A 217 19.17 -3.43 -5.07
C THR A 217 18.44 -4.48 -4.24
N PRO A 218 18.57 -4.50 -2.89
CA PRO A 218 17.82 -5.48 -2.08
C PRO A 218 16.31 -5.34 -2.23
N ILE A 219 15.77 -4.12 -2.27
CA ILE A 219 14.31 -3.93 -2.45
C ILE A 219 13.87 -4.43 -3.82
N LYS A 220 14.64 -4.13 -4.87
CA LYS A 220 14.34 -4.59 -6.23
C LYS A 220 14.31 -6.11 -6.35
N GLU A 221 15.27 -6.80 -5.72
CA GLU A 221 15.34 -8.26 -5.72
C GLU A 221 14.14 -8.92 -5.01
N HIS A 222 13.53 -8.20 -4.07
CA HIS A 222 12.37 -8.66 -3.29
C HIS A 222 11.07 -7.94 -3.66
N ILE A 223 10.99 -7.28 -4.82
CA ILE A 223 9.80 -6.47 -5.18
C ILE A 223 8.54 -7.30 -5.41
N ASP A 224 8.70 -8.59 -5.74
CA ASP A 224 7.61 -9.55 -5.85
C ASP A 224 7.03 -9.95 -4.48
N GLU A 225 7.70 -9.60 -3.38
CA GLU A 225 7.23 -9.78 -2.01
C GLU A 225 6.45 -8.56 -1.53
N TYR A 226 5.76 -8.69 -0.39
CA TYR A 226 5.04 -7.56 0.22
C TYR A 226 6.01 -6.61 0.93
N VAL A 227 6.73 -5.80 0.16
CA VAL A 227 7.74 -4.83 0.65
C VAL A 227 7.19 -3.40 0.79
N TYR A 228 6.08 -3.06 0.11
CA TYR A 228 5.40 -1.77 0.20
C TYR A 228 3.94 -1.94 0.59
N TYR A 229 3.44 -0.98 1.38
CA TYR A 229 2.02 -0.87 1.66
C TYR A 229 1.22 -0.48 0.41
N ARG A 230 -0.04 -0.89 0.38
CA ARG A 230 -0.97 -0.55 -0.71
C ARG A 230 -1.70 0.78 -0.46
N THR A 231 -1.74 1.26 0.78
CA THR A 231 -2.55 2.42 1.20
C THR A 231 -1.83 3.19 2.28
#